data_AF-A0A7Y4KK54-F1
#
_entry.id   AF-A0A7Y4KK54-F1
#
_cell.length_a   1.000
_cell.length_b   1.000
_cell.length_c   1.000
_cell.angle_alpha   90.00
_cell.angle_beta   90.00
_cell.angle_gamma   90.00
#
_symmetry.space_group_name_H-M   'P 1'
#
loop_
_entity.id
_entity.type
_entity.pdbx_description
1 polymer ?
#
loop_
_entity_poly.entity_id
_entity_poly.type
_entity_poly.pdbx_seq_one_letter_code
_entity_poly.pdbx_strand_id
1 'polypeptide(L)'
;MSTRTDVQLMEAARTGDDKALDEVLARHEKQVYRFGLRMCGSEEDAKEVLQETLFTAFRGIHAFRGDAELSTWLYQVARTHCFRLRRKRVGVPETFQPLDAPAATRVAAEDAAPDMVSHARQMGEVLQAAILALPEAHREVLILRDVEGLSAEEAAKVVGIEVRALKSRLHRARLQLREHLSTLMGEGARGQAPACPELAQELSEFAAQEVDQATCVRLEDHLSRCPRCTEACDALKRTVSLCRRIPGDEVPAPVRAAVRQALSRALSA
;
A
#
# COMPACT_ATOMS: atom_id res chain seq x y z
N MET A 1 -8.51 21.30 -16.93
CA MET A 1 -8.11 20.83 -15.58
C MET A 1 -8.80 21.74 -14.59
N SER A 2 -9.61 21.18 -13.69
CA SER A 2 -10.36 21.95 -12.71
C SER A 2 -9.40 22.54 -11.67
N THR A 3 -9.56 23.82 -11.36
CA THR A 3 -8.72 24.60 -10.44
C THR A 3 -9.12 24.44 -8.96
N ARG A 4 -10.21 23.72 -8.69
CA ARG A 4 -10.73 23.54 -7.33
C ARG A 4 -9.88 22.56 -6.53
N THR A 5 -9.56 22.91 -5.29
CA THR A 5 -8.94 22.01 -4.31
C THR A 5 -9.94 20.95 -3.86
N ASP A 6 -9.45 19.86 -3.26
CA ASP A 6 -10.33 18.80 -2.74
C ASP A 6 -11.27 19.35 -1.66
N VAL A 7 -10.81 20.29 -0.84
CA VAL A 7 -11.67 20.97 0.16
C VAL A 7 -12.83 21.70 -0.51
N GLN A 8 -12.56 22.46 -1.58
CA GLN A 8 -13.60 23.19 -2.31
C GLN A 8 -14.59 22.26 -3.01
N LEU A 9 -14.11 21.14 -3.56
CA LEU A 9 -15.00 20.14 -4.16
C LEU A 9 -15.85 19.45 -3.10
N MET A 10 -15.29 19.17 -1.93
CA MET A 10 -16.02 18.59 -0.80
C MET A 10 -17.10 19.53 -0.26
N GLU A 11 -16.80 20.82 -0.12
CA GLU A 11 -17.79 21.83 0.28
C GLU A 11 -18.94 21.92 -0.73
N ALA A 12 -18.62 21.98 -2.03
CA ALA A 12 -19.62 21.99 -3.08
C ALA A 12 -20.48 20.70 -3.08
N ALA A 13 -19.83 19.53 -2.94
CA ALA A 13 -20.51 18.24 -2.83
C ALA A 13 -21.47 18.19 -1.64
N ARG A 14 -21.09 18.79 -0.48
CA ARG A 14 -21.99 18.88 0.68
C ARG A 14 -23.24 19.71 0.41
N THR A 15 -23.14 20.71 -0.45
CA THR A 15 -24.28 21.56 -0.85
C THR A 15 -25.12 20.96 -1.97
N GLY A 16 -24.85 19.71 -2.40
CA GLY A 16 -25.60 19.01 -3.46
C GLY A 16 -25.02 19.17 -4.87
N ASP A 17 -23.77 19.62 -5.02
CA ASP A 17 -23.08 19.60 -6.32
C ASP A 17 -22.52 18.20 -6.61
N ASP A 18 -23.34 17.36 -7.22
CA ASP A 18 -22.99 16.00 -7.62
C ASP A 18 -21.76 15.95 -8.54
N LYS A 19 -21.57 16.98 -9.37
CA LYS A 19 -20.40 17.05 -10.26
C LYS A 19 -19.12 17.29 -9.47
N ALA A 20 -19.18 18.06 -8.40
CA ALA A 20 -18.03 18.25 -7.51
C ALA A 20 -17.68 16.97 -6.75
N LEU A 21 -18.69 16.19 -6.35
CA LEU A 21 -18.51 14.88 -5.73
C LEU A 21 -17.86 13.87 -6.70
N ASP A 22 -18.40 13.75 -7.91
CA ASP A 22 -17.81 12.90 -8.95
C ASP A 22 -16.38 13.31 -9.27
N GLU A 23 -16.10 14.61 -9.34
CA GLU A 23 -14.77 15.12 -9.62
C GLU A 23 -13.78 14.76 -8.50
N VAL A 24 -14.16 14.93 -7.23
CA VAL A 24 -13.26 14.61 -6.11
C VAL A 24 -13.02 13.12 -5.99
N LEU A 25 -14.06 12.29 -6.16
CA LEU A 25 -13.91 10.83 -6.14
C LEU A 25 -13.03 10.35 -7.29
N ALA A 26 -13.21 10.88 -8.50
CA ALA A 26 -12.40 10.53 -9.67
C ALA A 26 -10.91 10.87 -9.49
N ARG A 27 -10.57 11.90 -8.71
CA ARG A 27 -9.16 12.22 -8.38
C ARG A 27 -8.51 11.14 -7.52
N HIS A 28 -9.27 10.52 -6.62
CA HIS A 28 -8.77 9.54 -5.65
C HIS A 28 -8.92 8.09 -6.10
N GLU A 29 -9.75 7.81 -7.11
CA GLU A 29 -9.98 6.48 -7.69
C GLU A 29 -8.69 5.68 -7.92
N LYS A 30 -7.72 6.29 -8.61
CA LYS A 30 -6.44 5.64 -8.93
C LYS A 30 -5.65 5.30 -7.67
N GLN A 31 -5.66 6.19 -6.69
CA GLN A 31 -4.93 6.01 -5.45
C GLN A 31 -5.49 4.87 -4.61
N VAL A 32 -6.83 4.80 -4.50
CA VAL A 32 -7.55 3.76 -3.77
C VAL A 32 -7.36 2.39 -4.44
N TYR A 33 -7.46 2.31 -5.77
CA TYR A 33 -7.26 1.06 -6.50
C TYR A 33 -5.86 0.48 -6.29
N ARG A 34 -4.82 1.31 -6.44
CA ARG A 34 -3.42 0.87 -6.25
C ARG A 34 -3.17 0.40 -4.83
N PHE A 35 -3.72 1.09 -3.85
CA PHE A 35 -3.63 0.67 -2.46
C PHE A 35 -4.29 -0.70 -2.26
N GLY A 36 -5.49 -0.91 -2.79
CA GLY A 36 -6.16 -2.21 -2.77
C GLY A 36 -5.33 -3.30 -3.44
N LEU A 37 -4.77 -3.03 -4.61
CA LEU A 37 -3.94 -3.98 -5.36
C LEU A 37 -2.67 -4.38 -4.58
N ARG A 38 -2.01 -3.44 -3.92
CA ARG A 38 -0.80 -3.70 -3.13
C ARG A 38 -1.10 -4.38 -1.80
N MET A 39 -2.24 -4.04 -1.19
CA MET A 39 -2.66 -4.64 0.07
C MET A 39 -3.16 -6.07 -0.12
N CYS A 40 -4.02 -6.30 -1.12
CA CYS A 40 -4.70 -7.58 -1.33
C CYS A 40 -3.98 -8.51 -2.30
N GLY A 41 -3.21 -7.96 -3.26
CA GLY A 41 -2.46 -8.74 -4.25
C GLY A 41 -3.29 -9.25 -5.44
N SER A 42 -4.61 -9.08 -5.43
CA SER A 42 -5.51 -9.46 -6.51
C SER A 42 -6.19 -8.24 -7.12
N GLU A 43 -6.29 -8.21 -8.46
CA GLU A 43 -7.07 -7.19 -9.15
C GLU A 43 -8.56 -7.25 -8.77
N GLU A 44 -9.10 -8.44 -8.56
CA GLU A 44 -10.52 -8.60 -8.19
C GLU A 44 -10.80 -7.93 -6.84
N ASP A 45 -9.95 -8.20 -5.85
CA ASP A 45 -10.06 -7.56 -4.54
C ASP A 45 -9.83 -6.07 -4.62
N ALA A 46 -8.86 -5.62 -5.44
CA ALA A 46 -8.61 -4.20 -5.63
C ALA A 46 -9.82 -3.49 -6.22
N LYS A 47 -10.54 -4.12 -7.15
CA LYS A 47 -11.80 -3.62 -7.74
C LYS A 47 -12.91 -3.55 -6.70
N GLU A 48 -13.08 -4.60 -5.89
CA GLU A 48 -14.08 -4.61 -4.81
C GLU A 48 -13.78 -3.53 -3.76
N VAL A 49 -12.52 -3.43 -3.30
CA VAL A 49 -12.08 -2.41 -2.35
C VAL A 49 -12.35 -1.02 -2.90
N LEU A 50 -12.02 -0.76 -4.17
CA LEU A 50 -12.30 0.52 -4.81
C LEU A 50 -13.80 0.84 -4.79
N GLN A 51 -14.63 -0.09 -5.27
CA GLN A 51 -16.07 0.11 -5.37
C GLN A 51 -16.70 0.40 -4.00
N GLU A 52 -16.38 -0.43 -3.00
CA GLU A 52 -16.91 -0.30 -1.65
C GLU A 52 -16.43 0.99 -0.97
N THR A 53 -15.17 1.38 -1.21
CA THR A 53 -14.60 2.62 -0.68
C THR A 53 -15.30 3.84 -1.25
N LEU A 54 -15.50 3.88 -2.57
CA LEU A 54 -16.16 5.03 -3.22
C LEU A 54 -17.65 5.09 -2.86
N PHE A 55 -18.32 3.96 -2.72
CA PHE A 55 -19.70 3.92 -2.25
C PHE A 55 -19.84 4.40 -0.81
N THR A 56 -18.94 3.98 0.08
CA THR A 56 -18.88 4.46 1.46
C THR A 56 -18.55 5.95 1.51
N ALA A 57 -17.61 6.40 0.68
CA ALA A 57 -17.22 7.79 0.57
C ALA A 57 -18.41 8.65 0.18
N PHE A 58 -19.12 8.24 -0.87
CA PHE A 58 -20.32 8.89 -1.37
C PHE A 58 -21.41 9.03 -0.29
N ARG A 59 -21.73 7.97 0.44
CA ARG A 59 -22.74 8.02 1.52
C ARG A 59 -22.29 8.83 2.74
N GLY A 60 -20.98 8.83 3.02
CA GLY A 60 -20.39 9.45 4.19
C GLY A 60 -19.94 10.90 3.99
N ILE A 61 -19.88 11.39 2.74
CA ILE A 61 -19.27 12.68 2.38
C ILE A 61 -19.91 13.86 3.10
N HIS A 62 -21.23 13.79 3.32
CA HIS A 62 -22.02 14.82 4.00
C HIS A 62 -21.73 14.87 5.51
N ALA A 63 -21.31 13.75 6.10
CA ALA A 63 -20.97 13.64 7.52
C ALA A 63 -19.47 13.83 7.79
N PHE A 64 -18.63 13.86 6.75
CA PHE A 64 -17.22 14.16 6.89
C PHE A 64 -17.06 15.56 7.50
N ARG A 65 -16.26 15.72 8.56
CA ARG A 65 -16.12 17.01 9.27
C ARG A 65 -14.88 17.81 8.87
N GLY A 66 -13.97 17.20 8.10
CA GLY A 66 -12.69 17.83 7.72
C GLY A 66 -11.60 17.70 8.78
N ASP A 67 -11.76 16.82 9.77
CA ASP A 67 -10.78 16.59 10.85
C ASP A 67 -9.49 15.90 10.35
N ALA A 68 -9.49 15.40 9.12
CA ALA A 68 -8.35 14.82 8.41
C ALA A 68 -8.42 15.18 6.92
N GLU A 69 -7.33 14.95 6.17
CA GLU A 69 -7.40 15.00 4.71
C GLU A 69 -8.36 13.94 4.17
N LEU A 70 -9.02 14.23 3.05
CA LEU A 70 -9.92 13.28 2.38
C LEU A 70 -9.20 11.98 2.01
N SER A 71 -7.96 12.10 1.51
CA SER A 71 -7.06 10.99 1.20
C SER A 71 -6.92 10.03 2.39
N THR A 72 -6.64 10.57 3.58
CA THR A 72 -6.49 9.83 4.84
C THR A 72 -7.76 9.06 5.19
N TRP A 73 -8.93 9.69 5.07
CA TRP A 73 -10.20 9.02 5.34
C TRP A 73 -10.52 7.92 4.33
N LEU A 74 -10.29 8.17 3.03
CA LEU A 74 -10.45 7.14 2.00
C LEU A 74 -9.55 5.93 2.24
N TYR A 75 -8.32 6.15 2.73
CA TYR A 75 -7.44 5.06 3.14
C TYR A 75 -7.94 4.27 4.33
N GLN A 76 -8.55 4.90 5.34
CA GLN A 76 -9.16 4.18 6.46
C GLN A 76 -10.30 3.26 6.00
N VAL A 77 -11.14 3.76 5.10
CA VAL A 77 -12.24 3.00 4.53
C VAL A 77 -11.70 1.84 3.68
N ALA A 78 -10.80 2.11 2.74
CA ALA A 78 -10.18 1.08 1.90
C ALA A 78 -9.47 0.01 2.72
N ARG A 79 -8.70 0.42 3.75
CA ARG A 79 -8.05 -0.47 4.71
C ARG A 79 -9.06 -1.43 5.33
N THR A 80 -10.18 -0.90 5.84
CA THR A 80 -11.24 -1.69 6.46
C THR A 80 -11.80 -2.74 5.50
N HIS A 81 -12.02 -2.40 4.23
CA HIS A 81 -12.49 -3.34 3.22
C HIS A 81 -11.44 -4.41 2.86
N CYS A 82 -10.16 -4.05 2.75
CA CYS A 82 -9.07 -5.03 2.55
C CYS A 82 -9.05 -6.09 3.66
N PHE A 83 -9.12 -5.66 4.94
CA PHE A 83 -9.16 -6.57 6.08
C PHE A 83 -10.40 -7.47 6.07
N ARG A 84 -11.56 -6.92 5.70
CA ARG A 84 -12.82 -7.67 5.60
C ARG A 84 -12.73 -8.78 4.56
N LEU A 85 -12.21 -8.49 3.36
CA LEU A 85 -12.07 -9.46 2.29
C LEU A 85 -11.14 -10.62 2.67
N ARG A 86 -10.02 -10.30 3.31
CA ARG A 86 -9.08 -11.31 3.77
C ARG A 86 -9.67 -12.21 4.85
N ARG A 87 -10.39 -11.65 5.83
CA ARG A 87 -11.09 -12.46 6.85
C ARG A 87 -12.11 -13.43 6.24
N LYS A 88 -12.83 -13.01 5.20
CA LYS A 88 -13.76 -13.89 4.48
C LYS A 88 -13.04 -15.09 3.86
N ARG A 89 -11.83 -14.91 3.33
CA ARG A 89 -11.02 -16.01 2.77
C ARG A 89 -10.49 -16.97 3.83
N VAL A 90 -10.05 -16.45 4.98
CA VAL A 90 -9.56 -17.29 6.10
C VAL A 90 -10.69 -18.19 6.68
N GLY A 91 -11.96 -17.85 6.45
CA GLY A 91 -13.13 -18.66 6.83
C GLY A 91 -13.66 -19.62 5.76
N VAL A 92 -13.06 -19.64 4.57
CA VAL A 92 -13.37 -20.59 3.49
C VAL A 92 -12.18 -21.54 3.38
N PRO A 93 -12.35 -22.87 3.31
CA PRO A 93 -11.22 -23.76 3.04
C PRO A 93 -10.56 -23.29 1.75
N GLU A 94 -9.31 -22.86 1.85
CA GLU A 94 -8.51 -22.58 0.67
C GLU A 94 -8.56 -23.86 -0.18
N THR A 95 -9.04 -23.75 -1.42
CA THR A 95 -8.53 -24.63 -2.45
C THR A 95 -7.05 -24.29 -2.55
N PHE A 96 -6.26 -24.98 -1.72
CA PHE A 96 -4.81 -24.98 -1.79
C PHE A 96 -4.47 -25.24 -3.26
N GLN A 97 -4.00 -24.24 -3.97
CA GLN A 97 -3.07 -24.51 -5.05
C GLN A 97 -1.78 -24.92 -4.34
N PRO A 98 -1.36 -26.20 -4.46
CA PRO A 98 -0.13 -26.64 -3.83
C PRO A 98 1.02 -25.76 -4.33
N LEU A 99 1.89 -25.35 -3.42
CA LEU A 99 3.20 -24.76 -3.70
C LEU A 99 4.18 -25.77 -4.35
N ASP A 100 3.65 -26.76 -5.07
CA ASP A 100 4.37 -27.79 -5.83
C ASP A 100 4.06 -27.71 -7.33
N ALA A 101 3.86 -26.48 -7.85
CA ALA A 101 4.09 -26.23 -9.27
C ALA A 101 5.55 -25.77 -9.42
N PRO A 102 6.43 -26.52 -10.10
CA PRO A 102 7.77 -26.03 -10.41
C PRO A 102 7.63 -24.95 -11.48
N ALA A 103 7.42 -23.72 -11.03
CA ALA A 103 7.53 -22.52 -11.85
C ALA A 103 8.33 -21.45 -11.11
N ALA A 104 9.38 -21.87 -10.38
CA ALA A 104 10.61 -21.11 -10.41
C ALA A 104 11.20 -21.30 -11.82
N THR A 105 10.61 -20.63 -12.81
CA THR A 105 11.36 -20.34 -14.03
C THR A 105 12.46 -19.42 -13.56
N ARG A 106 13.65 -19.99 -13.31
CA ARG A 106 14.90 -19.26 -13.40
C ARG A 106 14.74 -18.42 -14.66
N VAL A 107 14.66 -17.09 -14.50
CA VAL A 107 14.69 -16.20 -15.66
C VAL A 107 16.09 -16.38 -16.23
N ALA A 108 16.21 -17.32 -17.16
CA ALA A 108 17.36 -17.40 -18.02
C ALA A 108 17.42 -16.04 -18.72
N ALA A 109 18.53 -15.33 -18.53
CA ALA A 109 18.84 -14.17 -19.34
C ALA A 109 19.05 -14.69 -20.78
N GLU A 110 17.97 -14.81 -21.53
CA GLU A 110 18.02 -15.00 -22.97
C GLU A 110 18.05 -13.61 -23.60
N ASP A 111 19.10 -13.40 -24.38
CA ASP A 111 19.42 -12.19 -25.13
C ASP A 111 18.26 -11.78 -26.06
N ALA A 112 17.38 -10.92 -25.54
CA ALA A 112 16.48 -10.11 -26.34
C ALA A 112 16.55 -8.68 -25.80
N ALA A 113 17.00 -7.74 -26.64
CA ALA A 113 17.15 -6.34 -26.26
C ALA A 113 15.84 -5.82 -25.61
N PRO A 114 15.85 -5.44 -24.32
CA PRO A 114 14.61 -5.18 -23.60
C PRO A 114 14.13 -3.75 -23.87
N ASP A 115 12.89 -3.63 -24.34
CA ASP A 115 12.17 -2.36 -24.32
C ASP A 115 12.02 -1.90 -22.85
N MET A 116 12.24 -0.61 -22.58
CA MET A 116 12.26 -0.03 -21.22
C MET A 116 10.95 -0.30 -20.45
N VAL A 117 9.84 -0.45 -21.18
CA VAL A 117 8.51 -0.75 -20.63
C VAL A 117 8.43 -2.18 -20.08
N SER A 118 9.07 -3.16 -20.74
CA SER A 118 9.07 -4.56 -20.32
C SER A 118 9.86 -4.74 -19.01
N HIS A 119 11.04 -4.10 -18.93
CA HIS A 119 11.88 -4.13 -17.73
C HIS A 119 11.20 -3.46 -16.53
N ALA A 120 10.51 -2.33 -16.74
CA ALA A 120 9.77 -1.64 -15.67
C ALA A 120 8.61 -2.49 -15.13
N ARG A 121 7.91 -3.24 -16.00
CA ARG A 121 6.83 -4.15 -15.61
C ARG A 121 7.36 -5.32 -14.78
N GLN A 122 8.42 -5.97 -15.23
CA GLN A 122 9.05 -7.08 -14.50
C GLN A 122 9.54 -6.64 -13.11
N MET A 123 10.15 -5.46 -13.01
CA MET A 123 10.55 -4.88 -11.73
C MET A 123 9.34 -4.59 -10.82
N GLY A 124 8.23 -4.15 -11.40
CA GLY A 124 6.96 -3.95 -10.70
C GLY A 124 6.40 -5.23 -10.10
N GLU A 125 6.44 -6.33 -10.85
CA GLU A 125 5.98 -7.66 -10.41
C GLU A 125 6.85 -8.21 -9.26
N VAL A 126 8.18 -8.10 -9.37
CA VAL A 126 9.12 -8.49 -8.29
C VAL A 126 8.87 -7.68 -7.02
N LEU A 127 8.68 -6.38 -7.16
CA LEU A 127 8.44 -5.49 -6.03
C LEU A 127 7.07 -5.73 -5.38
N GLN A 128 6.04 -5.98 -6.19
CA GLN A 128 4.72 -6.38 -5.69
C GLN A 128 4.81 -7.70 -4.92
N ALA A 129 5.50 -8.71 -5.44
CA ALA A 129 5.72 -9.97 -4.73
C ALA A 129 6.45 -9.77 -3.39
N ALA A 130 7.49 -8.92 -3.37
CA ALA A 130 8.22 -8.60 -2.15
C ALA A 130 7.36 -7.87 -1.11
N ILE A 131 6.47 -6.96 -1.54
CA ILE A 131 5.52 -6.25 -0.66
C ILE A 131 4.46 -7.24 -0.11
N LEU A 132 3.98 -8.16 -0.93
CA LEU A 132 3.01 -9.18 -0.52
C LEU A 132 3.60 -10.24 0.41
N ALA A 133 4.92 -10.43 0.40
CA ALA A 133 5.60 -11.31 1.35
C ALA A 133 5.68 -10.71 2.77
N LEU A 134 5.52 -9.38 2.91
CA LEU A 134 5.55 -8.72 4.22
C LEU A 134 4.33 -9.11 5.08
N PRO A 135 4.49 -9.18 6.42
CA PRO A 135 3.37 -9.19 7.35
C PRO A 135 2.46 -7.99 7.11
N GLU A 136 1.15 -8.18 7.25
CA GLU A 136 0.14 -7.17 6.92
C GLU A 136 0.35 -5.83 7.66
N ALA A 137 0.70 -5.88 8.95
CA ALA A 137 0.98 -4.71 9.77
C ALA A 137 2.22 -3.92 9.31
N HIS A 138 3.16 -4.57 8.61
CA HIS A 138 4.33 -3.94 8.00
C HIS A 138 4.00 -3.43 6.58
N ARG A 139 3.23 -4.22 5.83
CA ARG A 139 2.77 -3.88 4.48
C ARG A 139 1.95 -2.59 4.47
N GLU A 140 1.00 -2.46 5.39
CA GLU A 140 0.11 -1.28 5.44
C GLU A 140 0.88 0.02 5.68
N VAL A 141 1.83 0.02 6.61
CA VAL A 141 2.61 1.23 6.95
C VAL A 141 3.58 1.59 5.82
N LEU A 142 4.17 0.59 5.16
CA LEU A 142 5.06 0.78 4.01
C LEU A 142 4.28 1.40 2.84
N ILE A 143 3.12 0.84 2.51
CA ILE A 143 2.30 1.35 1.39
C ILE A 143 1.87 2.79 1.71
N LEU A 144 1.33 3.07 2.89
CA LEU A 144 0.85 4.42 3.21
C LEU A 144 1.99 5.47 3.18
N ARG A 145 3.18 5.13 3.69
CA ARG A 145 4.29 6.09 3.83
C ARG A 145 5.21 6.19 2.62
N ASP A 146 5.62 5.07 2.06
CA ASP A 146 6.65 5.03 1.02
C ASP A 146 6.04 4.93 -0.37
N VAL A 147 4.89 4.28 -0.50
CA VAL A 147 4.14 4.25 -1.77
C VAL A 147 3.24 5.47 -1.88
N GLU A 148 2.32 5.70 -0.96
CA GLU A 148 1.27 6.73 -1.07
C GLU A 148 1.67 8.08 -0.47
N GLY A 149 2.75 8.11 0.33
CA GLY A 149 3.45 9.34 0.73
C GLY A 149 2.72 10.21 1.72
N LEU A 150 1.74 9.64 2.42
CA LEU A 150 1.14 10.27 3.60
C LEU A 150 2.23 10.59 4.60
N SER A 151 2.07 11.62 5.43
CA SER A 151 2.92 11.88 6.59
C SER A 151 2.89 10.73 7.62
N ALA A 152 3.78 10.76 8.61
CA ALA A 152 3.77 9.75 9.67
C ALA A 152 2.50 9.87 10.52
N GLU A 153 2.05 11.09 10.74
CA GLU A 153 0.87 11.45 11.50
C GLU A 153 -0.41 10.96 10.80
N GLU A 154 -0.52 11.18 9.49
CA GLU A 154 -1.67 10.70 8.70
C GLU A 154 -1.69 9.17 8.63
N ALA A 155 -0.56 8.54 8.29
CA ALA A 155 -0.50 7.07 8.23
C ALA A 155 -0.83 6.44 9.59
N ALA A 156 -0.40 7.05 10.69
CA ALA A 156 -0.71 6.60 12.05
C ALA A 156 -2.21 6.68 12.35
N LYS A 157 -2.87 7.77 11.93
CA LYS A 157 -4.34 7.90 11.98
C LYS A 157 -5.05 6.86 11.12
N VAL A 158 -4.54 6.55 9.93
CA VAL A 158 -5.13 5.51 9.06
C VAL A 158 -5.10 4.14 9.72
N VAL A 159 -3.95 3.80 10.31
CA VAL A 159 -3.72 2.48 10.90
C VAL A 159 -4.33 2.35 12.30
N GLY A 160 -4.48 3.47 13.03
CA GLY A 160 -4.99 3.51 14.39
C GLY A 160 -3.93 3.17 15.44
N ILE A 161 -2.68 3.63 15.25
CA ILE A 161 -1.56 3.41 16.17
C ILE A 161 -0.82 4.72 16.46
N GLU A 162 0.02 4.72 17.49
CA GLU A 162 0.92 5.85 17.79
C GLU A 162 1.95 6.08 16.67
N VAL A 163 2.31 7.35 16.43
CA VAL A 163 3.31 7.72 15.40
C VAL A 163 4.65 7.02 15.63
N ARG A 164 5.05 6.86 16.89
CA ARG A 164 6.24 6.10 17.29
C ARG A 164 6.16 4.64 16.83
N ALA A 165 5.04 3.98 17.10
CA ALA A 165 4.82 2.59 16.69
C ALA A 165 4.83 2.46 15.16
N LEU A 166 4.26 3.44 14.44
CA LEU A 166 4.30 3.48 12.98
C LEU A 166 5.72 3.59 12.43
N LYS A 167 6.54 4.52 12.96
CA LYS A 167 7.95 4.69 12.53
C LYS A 167 8.74 3.39 12.71
N SER A 168 8.57 2.74 13.85
CA SER A 168 9.20 1.46 14.16
C SER A 168 8.74 0.35 13.20
N ARG A 169 7.42 0.20 12.95
CA ARG A 169 6.88 -0.78 11.97
C ARG A 169 7.39 -0.51 10.56
N LEU A 170 7.43 0.75 10.13
CA LEU A 170 7.89 1.14 8.81
C LEU A 170 9.35 0.77 8.58
N HIS A 171 10.21 0.98 9.57
CA HIS A 171 11.61 0.59 9.46
C HIS A 171 11.77 -0.92 9.27
N ARG A 172 11.06 -1.72 10.07
CA ARG A 172 11.08 -3.18 9.92
C ARG A 172 10.56 -3.63 8.56
N ALA A 173 9.46 -3.02 8.10
CA ALA A 173 8.90 -3.28 6.77
C ALA A 173 9.93 -3.06 5.66
N ARG A 174 10.74 -1.99 5.77
CA ARG A 174 11.82 -1.68 4.82
C ARG A 174 12.93 -2.72 4.84
N LEU A 175 13.36 -3.17 6.02
CA LEU A 175 14.41 -4.18 6.12
C LEU A 175 13.97 -5.53 5.53
N GLN A 176 12.78 -5.99 5.89
CA GLN A 176 12.20 -7.22 5.32
C GLN A 176 11.98 -7.11 3.80
N LEU A 177 11.52 -5.95 3.33
CA LEU A 177 11.33 -5.74 1.89
C LEU A 177 12.66 -5.87 1.13
N ARG A 178 13.74 -5.32 1.68
CA ARG A 178 15.08 -5.45 1.10
C ARG A 178 15.52 -6.91 1.04
N GLU A 179 15.29 -7.68 2.09
CA GLU A 179 15.61 -9.12 2.13
C GLU A 179 14.82 -9.89 1.07
N HIS A 180 13.51 -9.66 0.97
CA HIS A 180 12.67 -10.27 -0.07
C HIS A 180 13.13 -9.90 -1.48
N LEU A 181 13.44 -8.61 -1.73
CA LEU A 181 13.95 -8.17 -3.03
C LEU A 181 15.28 -8.83 -3.39
N SER A 182 16.23 -8.91 -2.46
CA SER A 182 17.52 -9.58 -2.69
C SER A 182 17.35 -11.06 -3.06
N THR A 183 16.40 -11.73 -2.41
CA THR A 183 16.08 -13.14 -2.66
C THR A 183 15.47 -13.34 -4.04
N LEU A 184 14.49 -12.50 -4.41
CA LEU A 184 13.75 -12.59 -5.67
C LEU A 184 14.60 -12.19 -6.89
N MET A 185 15.55 -11.27 -6.73
CA MET A 185 16.42 -10.83 -7.82
C MET A 185 17.57 -11.81 -8.13
N GLY A 186 17.66 -12.94 -7.44
CA GLY A 186 18.66 -13.97 -7.74
C GLY A 186 20.09 -13.56 -7.40
N GLU A 187 20.27 -12.53 -6.56
CA GLU A 187 21.54 -12.23 -5.90
C GLU A 187 21.80 -13.32 -4.84
N GLY A 188 22.12 -14.53 -5.31
CA GLY A 188 22.31 -15.70 -4.47
C GLY A 188 23.31 -15.40 -3.36
N ALA A 189 22.86 -15.47 -2.11
CA ALA A 189 23.67 -15.60 -0.89
C ALA A 189 24.96 -14.73 -0.83
N ARG A 190 24.97 -13.57 -1.49
CA ARG A 190 25.78 -12.39 -1.11
C ARG A 190 24.88 -11.32 -0.49
N GLY A 191 23.72 -11.76 0.02
CA GLY A 191 22.83 -10.97 0.84
C GLY A 191 23.63 -10.34 1.96
N GLN A 192 23.83 -9.03 1.88
CA GLN A 192 24.33 -8.24 2.98
C GLN A 192 23.47 -8.60 4.19
N ALA A 193 24.10 -9.24 5.18
CA ALA A 193 23.57 -9.33 6.53
C ALA A 193 22.96 -7.97 6.92
N PRO A 194 21.95 -7.94 7.80
CA PRO A 194 21.30 -6.71 8.27
C PRO A 194 22.32 -5.58 8.40
N ALA A 195 22.04 -4.43 7.76
CA ALA A 195 23.01 -3.34 7.60
C ALA A 195 23.47 -2.73 8.94
N CYS A 196 22.95 -3.25 10.06
CA CYS A 196 23.53 -3.13 11.37
C CYS A 196 23.39 -4.46 12.16
N PRO A 197 24.48 -5.01 12.74
CA PRO A 197 24.42 -6.22 13.56
C PRO A 197 23.57 -6.06 14.83
N GLU A 198 23.39 -4.83 15.33
CA GLU A 198 22.58 -4.52 16.52
C GLU A 198 21.08 -4.75 16.31
N LEU A 199 20.58 -4.56 15.08
CA LEU A 199 19.14 -4.72 14.76
C LEU A 199 18.80 -6.16 14.33
N ALA A 200 19.80 -6.94 13.93
CA ALA A 200 19.67 -8.31 13.46
C ALA A 200 19.07 -9.23 14.54
N GLN A 201 19.55 -9.06 15.77
CA GLN A 201 19.16 -9.86 16.92
C GLN A 201 17.71 -9.56 17.33
N GLU A 202 17.32 -8.27 17.35
CA GLU A 202 15.95 -7.85 17.68
C GLU A 202 14.93 -8.27 16.61
N LEU A 203 15.30 -8.28 15.33
CA LEU A 203 14.42 -8.74 14.24
C LEU A 203 14.22 -10.26 14.22
N SER A 204 15.24 -11.03 14.60
CA SER A 204 15.18 -12.50 14.63
C SER A 204 14.26 -13.03 15.74
N GLU A 205 14.14 -12.30 16.86
CA GLU A 205 13.29 -12.70 17.99
C GLU A 205 11.80 -12.35 17.79
N PHE A 206 11.47 -11.46 16.84
CA PHE A 206 10.16 -10.79 16.79
C PHE A 206 9.24 -11.12 15.61
N ALA A 207 9.63 -12.04 14.72
CA ALA A 207 8.82 -12.41 13.56
C ALA A 207 7.45 -13.08 13.90
N ALA A 208 7.09 -13.22 15.18
CA ALA A 208 5.89 -13.92 15.64
C ALA A 208 4.99 -13.21 16.67
N GLN A 209 5.29 -11.98 17.15
CA GLN A 209 4.52 -11.34 18.26
C GLN A 209 4.24 -9.83 18.10
N GLU A 210 3.25 -9.33 18.85
CA GLU A 210 2.93 -7.90 18.96
C GLU A 210 4.11 -7.12 19.55
N VAL A 211 4.45 -6.00 18.90
CA VAL A 211 5.62 -5.19 19.26
C VAL A 211 5.32 -4.32 20.46
N ASP A 212 6.08 -4.48 21.54
CA ASP A 212 5.96 -3.68 22.75
C ASP A 212 6.56 -2.26 22.59
N GLN A 213 6.18 -1.36 23.50
CA GLN A 213 6.58 0.05 23.46
C GLN A 213 8.11 0.21 23.68
N ALA A 214 8.72 -0.68 24.46
CA ALA A 214 10.15 -0.66 24.75
C ALA A 214 10.99 -0.92 23.49
N THR A 215 10.60 -1.90 22.67
CA THR A 215 11.26 -2.20 21.39
C THR A 215 11.09 -1.06 20.39
N CYS A 216 9.93 -0.39 20.40
CA CYS A 216 9.73 0.80 19.55
C CYS A 216 10.71 1.93 19.89
N VAL A 217 10.99 2.19 21.17
CA VAL A 217 11.92 3.23 21.63
C VAL A 217 13.37 2.91 21.24
N ARG A 218 13.80 1.67 21.43
CA ARG A 218 15.17 1.25 21.07
C ARG A 218 15.44 1.41 19.58
N LEU A 219 14.48 1.03 18.74
CA LEU A 219 14.57 1.19 17.28
C LEU A 219 14.62 2.66 16.85
N GLU A 220 13.84 3.55 17.48
CA GLU A 220 13.92 4.99 17.20
C GLU A 220 15.27 5.60 17.59
N ASP A 221 15.81 5.24 18.75
CA ASP A 221 17.11 5.72 19.21
C ASP A 221 18.24 5.28 18.26
N HIS A 222 18.22 4.01 17.83
CA HIS A 222 19.18 3.49 16.87
C HIS A 222 19.13 4.23 15.52
N LEU A 223 17.93 4.47 14.98
CA LEU A 223 17.75 5.18 13.70
C LEU A 223 18.26 6.63 13.74
N SER A 224 18.16 7.28 14.89
CA SER A 224 18.69 8.64 15.07
C SER A 224 20.22 8.68 15.11
N ARG A 225 20.88 7.53 15.37
CA ARG A 225 22.34 7.44 15.59
C ARG A 225 23.09 6.71 14.47
N CYS A 226 22.43 5.86 13.68
CA CYS A 226 23.08 5.01 12.67
C CYS A 226 22.86 5.51 11.23
N PRO A 227 23.86 6.16 10.59
CA PRO A 227 23.73 6.72 9.23
C PRO A 227 23.52 5.64 8.16
N ARG A 228 24.08 4.44 8.34
CA ARG A 228 23.92 3.31 7.40
C ARG A 228 22.47 2.84 7.29
N CYS A 229 21.78 2.74 8.43
CA CYS A 229 20.36 2.36 8.48
C CYS A 229 19.48 3.42 7.82
N THR A 230 19.80 4.70 8.02
CA THR A 230 19.09 5.84 7.42
C THR A 230 19.26 5.87 5.90
N GLU A 231 20.49 5.78 5.38
CA GLU A 231 20.77 5.79 3.94
C GLU A 231 20.11 4.60 3.20
N ALA A 232 20.18 3.40 3.79
CA ALA A 232 19.53 2.22 3.22
C ALA A 232 18.00 2.37 3.17
N CYS A 233 17.40 2.95 4.21
CA CYS A 233 15.97 3.26 4.22
C CYS A 233 15.59 4.28 3.15
N ASP A 234 16.40 5.32 2.97
CA ASP A 234 16.13 6.36 1.98
C ASP A 234 16.27 5.85 0.54
N ALA A 235 17.25 4.98 0.27
CA ALA A 235 17.40 4.30 -1.01
C ALA A 235 16.17 3.44 -1.33
N LEU A 236 15.74 2.62 -0.38
CA LEU A 236 14.55 1.78 -0.56
C LEU A 236 13.29 2.62 -0.74
N LYS A 237 13.12 3.69 0.04
CA LYS A 237 12.00 4.63 -0.11
C LYS A 237 11.96 5.22 -1.52
N ARG A 238 13.10 5.60 -2.12
CA ARG A 238 13.15 6.07 -3.51
C ARG A 238 12.66 4.98 -4.47
N THR A 239 13.16 3.76 -4.35
CA THR A 239 12.75 2.63 -5.19
C THR A 239 11.26 2.31 -5.06
N VAL A 240 10.74 2.27 -3.83
CA VAL A 240 9.31 2.03 -3.56
C VAL A 240 8.43 3.20 -4.04
N SER A 241 8.94 4.43 -3.99
CA SER A 241 8.20 5.58 -4.52
C SER A 241 8.05 5.54 -6.04
N LEU A 242 9.00 4.91 -6.76
CA LEU A 242 8.89 4.69 -8.21
C LEU A 242 7.70 3.80 -8.56
N CYS A 243 7.21 3.00 -7.62
CA CYS A 243 6.01 2.21 -7.85
C CYS A 243 4.79 3.06 -8.18
N ARG A 244 4.73 4.36 -7.83
CA ARG A 244 3.63 5.24 -8.25
C ARG A 244 3.57 5.45 -9.77
N ARG A 245 4.66 5.13 -10.48
CA ARG A 245 4.90 5.44 -11.88
C ARG A 245 5.01 4.19 -12.76
N ILE A 246 4.95 2.98 -12.19
CA ILE A 246 5.05 1.74 -12.95
C ILE A 246 3.73 1.50 -13.72
N PRO A 247 3.77 1.18 -15.03
CA PRO A 247 2.57 0.91 -15.83
C PRO A 247 1.86 -0.38 -15.38
N GLY A 248 0.89 -0.20 -14.48
CA GLY A 248 -0.11 -1.20 -14.04
C GLY A 248 -1.25 -0.56 -13.22
N ASP A 249 -1.25 0.77 -13.20
CA ASP A 249 -1.98 1.61 -12.25
C ASP A 249 -3.28 2.22 -12.84
N GLU A 250 -3.64 1.92 -14.09
CA GLU A 250 -4.89 2.44 -14.66
C GLU A 250 -6.10 1.66 -14.12
N VAL A 251 -6.98 2.36 -13.40
CA VAL A 251 -8.26 1.80 -12.97
C VAL A 251 -9.01 1.30 -14.19
N PRO A 252 -9.36 0.00 -14.28
CA PRO A 252 -10.01 -0.55 -15.45
C PRO A 252 -11.29 0.23 -15.79
N ALA A 253 -11.45 0.60 -17.05
CA ALA A 253 -12.61 1.34 -17.56
C ALA A 253 -13.98 0.78 -17.10
N PRO A 254 -14.24 -0.54 -17.07
CA PRO A 254 -15.53 -1.06 -16.59
C PRO A 254 -15.76 -0.76 -15.10
N VAL A 255 -14.72 -0.73 -14.29
CA VAL A 255 -14.82 -0.48 -12.85
C VAL A 255 -15.14 0.99 -12.61
N ARG A 256 -14.48 1.88 -13.35
CA ARG A 256 -14.79 3.33 -13.35
C ARG A 256 -16.23 3.61 -13.77
N ALA A 257 -16.71 2.91 -14.80
CA ALA A 257 -18.09 3.03 -15.25
C ALA A 257 -19.10 2.49 -14.22
N ALA A 258 -18.81 1.34 -13.60
CA ALA A 258 -19.65 0.73 -12.58
C ALA A 258 -19.77 1.61 -11.32
N VAL A 259 -18.65 2.19 -10.86
CA VAL A 259 -18.64 3.16 -9.77
C VAL A 259 -19.52 4.36 -10.10
N ARG A 260 -19.28 5.03 -11.24
CA ARG A 260 -20.10 6.19 -11.66
C ARG A 260 -21.58 5.87 -11.75
N GLN A 261 -21.94 4.68 -12.24
CA GLN A 261 -23.33 4.26 -12.32
C GLN A 261 -23.93 3.98 -10.93
N ALA A 262 -23.16 3.43 -9.99
CA ALA A 262 -23.61 3.22 -8.62
C ALA A 262 -23.82 4.56 -7.89
N LEU A 263 -22.92 5.53 -8.10
CA LEU A 263 -23.02 6.88 -7.54
C LEU A 263 -24.28 7.61 -8.06
N SER A 264 -24.50 7.61 -9.38
CA SER A 264 -25.65 8.32 -9.98
C SER A 264 -27.01 7.75 -9.54
N ARG A 265 -27.10 6.44 -9.30
CA ARG A 265 -28.31 5.80 -8.75
C ARG A 265 -28.57 6.17 -7.29
N ALA A 266 -27.51 6.33 -6.50
CA ALA A 266 -27.62 6.67 -5.08
C ALA A 266 -27.94 8.16 -4.84
N LEU A 267 -27.67 9.04 -5.82
CA LEU A 267 -28.05 10.46 -5.82
C LEU A 267 -29.52 10.74 -6.18
N SER A 268 -30.18 9.78 -6.83
CA SER A 268 -31.53 9.95 -7.37
C SER A 268 -32.65 9.45 -6.45
N ALA A 269 -32.33 9.14 -5.19
CA ALA A 269 -33.24 8.58 -4.18
C ALA A 269 -33.24 9.44 -2.90
#